data_AF-A0A8T4WBV2-F1
#
_entry.id   AF-A0A8T4WBV2-F1
#
_cell.length_a   1.000
_cell.length_b   1.000
_cell.length_c   1.000
_cell.angle_alpha   90.00
_cell.angle_beta   90.00
_cell.angle_gamma   90.00
#
_symmetry.space_group_name_H-M   'P 1'
#
loop_
_entity.id
_entity.type
_entity.pdbx_description
1 polymer ?
#
loop_
_entity_poly.entity_id
_entity_poly.type
_entity_poly.pdbx_seq_one_letter_code
_entity_poly.pdbx_strand_id
1 'polypeptide(L)'
;MKKHHKDDNDSSTNKSTLGVMVAKMPTAKKAARNAESMKNCPRLLASGVRSNLFLGVFIAPEDMKWWFTLPEEKPDLLGADEVSITLVDQIAYPAEFQPHLPDELSETSPCGTNCAK
;
A
#
# COMPACT_ATOMS: atom_id res chain seq x y z
N MET A 1 -17.36 -47.35 -5.54
CA MET A 1 -17.41 -46.62 -4.25
C MET A 1 -16.88 -45.20 -4.49
N LYS A 2 -17.76 -44.18 -4.42
CA LYS A 2 -17.36 -42.77 -4.43
C LYS A 2 -17.18 -42.33 -2.97
N LYS A 3 -16.09 -41.61 -2.68
CA LYS A 3 -15.91 -40.60 -1.61
C LYS A 3 -14.46 -40.14 -1.68
N HIS A 4 -14.23 -39.01 -2.33
CA HIS A 4 -14.04 -37.69 -1.71
C HIS A 4 -12.63 -37.58 -1.11
N HIS A 5 -11.69 -37.17 -1.97
CA HIS A 5 -10.51 -36.42 -1.53
C HIS A 5 -11.03 -35.12 -0.90
N LYS A 6 -10.90 -35.06 0.42
CA LYS A 6 -11.17 -33.88 1.20
C LYS A 6 -9.82 -33.19 1.37
N ASP A 7 -9.47 -32.37 0.39
CA ASP A 7 -8.37 -31.43 0.54
C ASP A 7 -8.94 -30.20 1.29
N ASP A 8 -9.09 -30.35 2.61
CA ASP A 8 -9.28 -29.22 3.52
C ASP A 8 -7.86 -28.61 3.69
N ASN A 9 -7.47 -27.58 2.95
CA ASN A 9 -7.85 -26.18 3.13
C ASN A 9 -7.74 -25.71 4.59
N ASP A 10 -6.50 -25.68 5.09
CA ASP A 10 -6.13 -24.81 6.20
C ASP A 10 -4.72 -24.24 5.95
N SER A 11 -4.66 -23.19 5.15
CA SER A 11 -3.64 -22.18 5.33
C SER A 11 -4.37 -20.88 5.62
N SER A 12 -4.52 -20.57 6.91
CA SER A 12 -4.71 -19.22 7.42
C SER A 12 -3.49 -18.34 7.11
N THR A 13 -3.01 -18.36 5.87
CA THR A 13 -2.07 -17.39 5.33
C THR A 13 -2.84 -16.08 5.20
N ASN A 14 -2.47 -15.09 6.01
CA ASN A 14 -2.96 -13.73 5.89
C ASN A 14 -2.81 -13.28 4.43
N LYS A 15 -3.91 -13.32 3.68
CA LYS A 15 -3.93 -12.91 2.27
C LYS A 15 -3.53 -11.44 2.23
N SER A 16 -2.64 -11.12 1.29
CA SER A 16 -2.16 -9.76 1.08
C SER A 16 -2.73 -9.20 -0.22
N THR A 17 -2.83 -7.89 -0.29
CA THR A 17 -3.26 -7.12 -1.46
C THR A 17 -2.18 -6.12 -1.81
N LEU A 18 -1.88 -6.03 -3.11
CA LEU A 18 -0.96 -5.05 -3.64
C LEU A 18 -1.74 -3.85 -4.16
N GLY A 19 -1.32 -2.65 -3.78
CA GLY A 19 -1.86 -1.39 -4.29
C GLY A 19 -0.83 -0.66 -5.13
N VAL A 20 -1.16 -0.39 -6.40
CA VAL A 20 -0.41 0.52 -7.27
C VAL A 20 -1.08 1.87 -7.25
N MET A 21 -0.45 2.83 -6.60
CA MET A 21 -0.91 4.21 -6.45
C MET A 21 -0.21 5.11 -7.47
N VAL A 22 -1.00 5.96 -8.13
CA VAL A 22 -0.52 7.12 -8.88
C VAL A 22 -1.16 8.36 -8.30
N ALA A 23 -0.35 9.25 -7.72
CA ALA A 23 -0.82 10.52 -7.18
C ALA A 23 -0.30 11.68 -8.03
N LYS A 24 -1.21 12.49 -8.55
CA LYS A 24 -0.88 13.74 -9.25
C LYS A 24 -0.70 14.84 -8.23
N MET A 25 0.52 15.34 -8.15
CA MET A 25 0.88 16.40 -7.22
C MET A 25 0.80 17.77 -7.90
N PRO A 26 0.63 18.87 -7.12
CA PRO A 26 0.62 20.22 -7.67
C PRO A 26 1.91 20.59 -8.42
N THR A 27 3.05 20.01 -8.03
CA THR A 27 4.35 20.27 -8.65
C THR A 27 5.27 19.04 -8.60
N ALA A 28 6.27 19.01 -9.50
CA ALA A 28 7.34 18.00 -9.47
C ALA A 28 8.10 17.98 -8.14
N LYS A 29 8.34 19.15 -7.53
CA LYS A 29 8.99 19.26 -6.22
C LYS A 29 8.16 18.60 -5.12
N LYS A 30 6.83 18.74 -5.17
CA LYS A 30 5.91 18.09 -4.22
C LYS A 30 5.88 16.57 -4.43
N ALA A 31 5.92 16.09 -5.67
CA ALA A 31 6.05 14.65 -5.97
C ALA A 31 7.34 14.07 -5.40
N ALA A 32 8.49 14.70 -5.64
CA ALA A 32 9.77 14.26 -5.09
C ALA A 32 9.77 14.23 -3.56
N ARG A 33 9.21 15.26 -2.92
CA ARG A 33 9.07 15.30 -1.46
C ARG A 33 8.19 14.17 -0.93
N ASN A 34 7.08 13.86 -1.60
CA ASN A 34 6.21 12.76 -1.19
C ASN A 34 6.91 11.41 -1.31
N ALA A 35 7.64 11.16 -2.39
CA ALA A 35 8.43 9.93 -2.53
C ALA A 35 9.46 9.76 -1.41
N GLU A 36 10.17 10.84 -1.06
CA GLU A 36 11.14 10.84 0.03
C GLU A 36 10.49 10.60 1.39
N SER A 37 9.33 11.19 1.66
CA SER A 37 8.58 10.93 2.89
C SER A 37 8.03 9.52 2.96
N MET A 38 7.57 8.97 1.83
CA MET A 38 6.95 7.65 1.77
C MET A 38 7.96 6.50 1.88
N LYS A 39 9.26 6.75 1.67
CA LYS A 39 10.31 5.71 1.73
C LYS A 39 10.33 4.93 3.04
N ASN A 40 9.84 5.54 4.13
CA ASN A 40 9.78 4.95 5.46
C ASN A 40 8.42 4.28 5.77
N CYS A 41 7.48 4.24 4.82
CA CYS A 41 6.21 3.57 5.01
C CYS A 41 6.45 2.05 5.12
N PRO A 42 6.03 1.39 6.22
CA PRO A 42 6.28 -0.05 6.40
C PRO A 42 5.66 -0.94 5.33
N ARG A 43 4.67 -0.43 4.61
CA ARG A 43 3.92 -1.14 3.57
C ARG A 43 4.42 -0.84 2.16
N LEU A 44 5.40 0.05 2.01
CA LEU A 44 5.95 0.39 0.70
C LEU A 44 6.88 -0.72 0.21
N LEU A 45 6.60 -1.22 -0.99
CA LEU A 45 7.49 -2.13 -1.72
C LEU A 45 8.45 -1.34 -2.61
N ALA A 46 7.93 -0.35 -3.33
CA ALA A 46 8.72 0.50 -4.23
C ALA A 46 8.01 1.83 -4.46
N SER A 47 8.78 2.89 -4.69
CA SER A 47 8.24 4.18 -5.11
C SER A 47 9.11 4.85 -6.17
N GLY A 48 8.53 5.86 -6.83
CA GLY A 48 9.24 6.67 -7.81
C GLY A 48 8.48 7.94 -8.14
N VAL A 49 9.09 8.76 -8.99
CA VAL A 49 8.49 10.00 -9.48
C VAL A 49 8.69 10.15 -10.97
N ARG A 50 7.67 10.70 -11.63
CA ARG A 50 7.72 11.10 -13.04
C ARG A 50 7.02 12.46 -13.18
N SER A 51 7.79 13.50 -13.47
CA SER A 51 7.27 14.88 -13.50
C SER A 51 6.59 15.22 -12.16
N ASN A 52 5.31 15.60 -12.17
CA ASN A 52 4.51 15.85 -10.97
C ASN A 52 3.72 14.63 -10.47
N LEU A 53 4.01 13.43 -10.97
CA LEU A 53 3.40 12.20 -10.50
C LEU A 53 4.29 11.53 -9.45
N PHE A 54 3.70 11.19 -8.30
CA PHE A 54 4.23 10.22 -7.37
C PHE A 54 3.65 8.84 -7.71
N LEU A 55 4.51 7.82 -7.73
CA LEU A 55 4.11 6.42 -7.93
C LEU A 55 4.54 5.62 -6.70
N GLY A 56 3.62 4.83 -6.16
CA GLY A 56 3.89 3.95 -5.02
C GLY A 56 3.30 2.58 -5.25
N VAL A 57 4.08 1.54 -4.96
CA VAL A 57 3.64 0.16 -4.90
C VAL A 57 3.70 -0.26 -3.45
N PHE A 58 2.57 -0.71 -2.91
CA PHE A 58 2.44 -1.08 -1.51
C PHE A 58 1.85 -2.48 -1.38
N ILE A 59 2.13 -3.15 -0.27
CA ILE A 59 1.50 -4.42 0.09
C ILE A 59 0.93 -4.31 1.49
N ALA A 60 -0.33 -4.70 1.66
CA ALA A 60 -1.01 -4.74 2.94
C ALA A 60 -1.84 -6.03 3.08
N PRO A 61 -2.13 -6.49 4.31
CA PRO A 61 -3.13 -7.53 4.55
C PRO A 61 -4.49 -7.18 3.95
N GLU A 62 -5.26 -8.20 3.59
CA GLU A 62 -6.54 -8.07 2.89
C GLU A 62 -7.59 -7.29 3.70
N ASP A 63 -7.57 -7.44 5.03
CA ASP A 63 -8.44 -6.69 5.96
C ASP A 63 -8.12 -5.18 6.01
N MET A 64 -6.96 -4.78 5.48
CA MET A 64 -6.55 -3.37 5.33
C MET A 64 -6.81 -2.81 3.93
N LYS A 65 -7.58 -3.47 3.07
CA LYS A 65 -7.97 -2.93 1.75
C LYS A 65 -8.55 -1.51 1.82
N TRP A 66 -9.27 -1.17 2.88
CA TRP A 66 -9.82 0.17 3.12
C TRP A 66 -8.73 1.26 3.20
N TRP A 67 -7.51 0.91 3.60
CA TRP A 67 -6.39 1.85 3.67
C TRP A 67 -5.99 2.38 2.29
N PHE A 68 -6.18 1.55 1.26
CA PHE A 68 -5.94 1.94 -0.12
C PHE A 68 -7.02 2.85 -0.68
N THR A 69 -8.28 2.74 -0.27
CA THR A 69 -9.34 3.58 -0.86
C THR A 69 -9.32 5.01 -0.32
N LEU A 70 -8.83 5.20 0.91
CA LEU A 70 -8.83 6.50 1.58
C LEU A 70 -8.06 7.60 0.81
N PRO A 71 -6.85 7.38 0.26
CA PRO A 71 -6.16 8.39 -0.55
C PRO A 71 -6.87 8.74 -1.87
N GLU A 72 -7.61 7.81 -2.46
CA GLU A 72 -8.39 8.05 -3.69
C GLU A 72 -9.62 8.93 -3.40
N GLU A 73 -10.29 8.70 -2.26
CA GLU A 73 -11.42 9.53 -1.80
C GLU A 73 -10.98 10.90 -1.25
N LYS A 74 -9.79 10.98 -0.66
CA LYS A 74 -9.25 12.17 0.02
C LYS A 74 -7.80 12.44 -0.40
N PRO A 75 -7.57 12.85 -1.66
CA PRO A 75 -6.21 13.08 -2.19
C PRO A 75 -5.45 14.18 -1.42
N ASP A 76 -6.17 15.11 -0.79
CA ASP A 76 -5.61 16.16 0.07
C ASP A 76 -4.80 15.62 1.27
N LEU A 77 -5.08 14.39 1.73
CA LEU A 77 -4.29 13.75 2.79
C LEU A 77 -2.83 13.54 2.37
N LEU A 78 -2.60 13.33 1.06
CA LEU A 78 -1.27 13.27 0.47
C LEU A 78 -0.80 14.64 -0.07
N GLY A 79 -1.64 15.67 0.02
CA GLY A 79 -1.45 16.95 -0.65
C GLY A 79 -1.41 16.84 -2.19
N ALA A 80 -2.12 15.84 -2.73
CA ALA A 80 -2.26 15.57 -4.15
C ALA A 80 -3.52 16.24 -4.71
N ASP A 81 -3.52 16.56 -6.00
CA ASP A 81 -4.72 17.05 -6.71
C ASP A 81 -5.66 15.88 -7.04
N GLU A 82 -5.09 14.71 -7.30
CA GLU A 82 -5.80 13.49 -7.70
C GLU A 82 -4.97 12.27 -7.29
N VAL A 83 -5.63 11.19 -6.93
CA VAL A 83 -5.02 9.89 -6.65
C VAL A 83 -5.84 8.82 -7.34
N SER A 84 -5.17 7.87 -7.99
CA SER A 84 -5.80 6.65 -8.50
C SER A 84 -5.07 5.42 -7.98
N ILE A 85 -5.83 4.40 -7.61
CA ILE A 85 -5.26 3.17 -7.04
C ILE A 85 -5.80 1.94 -7.75
N THR A 86 -4.87 1.09 -8.19
CA THR A 86 -5.20 -0.24 -8.72
C THR A 86 -4.87 -1.29 -7.67
N LEU A 87 -5.87 -2.06 -7.26
CA LEU A 87 -5.71 -3.19 -6.36
C LEU A 87 -5.44 -4.48 -7.15
N VAL A 88 -4.51 -5.29 -6.64
CA VAL A 88 -4.13 -6.58 -7.19
C VAL A 88 -4.21 -7.64 -6.08
N ASP A 89 -5.17 -8.57 -6.23
CA ASP A 89 -5.41 -9.65 -5.25
C ASP A 89 -4.48 -10.85 -5.46
N GLN A 90 -4.02 -11.09 -6.69
CA GLN A 90 -3.13 -12.19 -7.03
C GLN A 90 -1.70 -11.69 -7.22
N ILE A 91 -0.95 -11.64 -6.12
CA ILE A 91 0.43 -11.18 -6.09
C ILE A 91 1.35 -12.33 -6.54
N ALA A 92 2.05 -12.15 -7.66
CA ALA A 92 3.02 -13.14 -8.13
C ALA A 92 4.39 -13.01 -7.42
N TYR A 93 4.76 -11.80 -7.01
CA TYR A 93 5.97 -11.51 -6.27
C TYR A 93 5.82 -10.22 -5.45
N PRO A 94 6.37 -10.12 -4.23
CA PRO A 94 6.95 -11.22 -3.46
C PRO A 94 5.88 -12.22 -2.99
N ALA A 95 6.25 -13.49 -2.82
CA ALA A 95 5.32 -14.51 -2.31
C ALA A 95 4.90 -14.23 -0.85
N GLU A 96 5.82 -13.64 -0.07
CA GLU A 96 5.59 -13.17 1.28
C GLU A 96 6.14 -11.74 1.41
N PHE A 97 5.40 -10.84 2.05
CA PHE A 97 5.84 -9.48 2.30
C PHE A 97 6.05 -9.26 3.79
N GLN A 98 7.28 -8.94 4.17
CA GLN A 98 7.61 -8.52 5.53
C GLN A 98 7.66 -6.99 5.57
N PRO A 99 6.76 -6.33 6.31
CA PRO A 99 6.77 -4.88 6.40
C PRO A 99 8.04 -4.36 7.05
N HIS A 100 8.59 -3.27 6.53
CA HIS A 100 9.72 -2.58 7.15
C HIS A 100 9.21 -1.75 8.35
N LEU A 101 9.06 -2.40 9.49
CA LEU A 101 8.66 -1.73 10.72
C LEU A 101 9.85 -0.92 11.27
N PRO A 102 9.65 0.37 11.62
CA PRO A 102 10.68 1.11 12.34
C PRO A 102 10.91 0.52 13.74
N ASP A 103 12.10 0.70 14.28
CA ASP A 103 12.45 0.26 15.66
C ASP A 103 11.55 0.93 16.71
N GLU A 104 11.05 2.13 16.41
CA GLU A 104 10.06 2.85 17.22
C GLU A 104 8.82 3.18 16.38
N LEU A 105 7.64 2.81 16.88
CA LEU A 105 6.37 3.16 16.26
C LEU A 105 6.09 4.66 16.48
N SER A 106 6.03 5.45 15.40
CA SER A 106 5.52 6.81 15.48
C SER A 106 4.00 6.81 15.65
N GLU A 107 3.46 7.77 16.42
CA GLU A 107 2.01 7.90 16.61
C GLU A 107 1.24 8.20 15.30
N THR A 108 1.95 8.69 14.28
CA THR A 108 1.42 9.08 12.97
C THR A 108 2.30 8.54 11.86
N SER A 109 1.70 7.92 10.84
CA SER A 109 2.40 7.49 9.64
C SER A 109 2.74 8.69 8.73
N PRO A 110 3.69 8.54 7.78
CA PRO A 110 4.06 9.62 6.85
C PRO A 110 2.90 10.16 5.99
N CYS A 111 1.84 9.37 5.79
CA CYS A 111 0.60 9.78 5.12
C CYS A 111 -0.48 10.32 6.10
N GLY A 112 -0.13 10.56 7.36
CA GLY A 112 -1.02 11.09 8.39
C GLY A 112 -2.02 10.08 8.96
N THR A 113 -2.04 8.83 8.48
CA THR A 113 -2.91 7.77 9.02
C THR A 113 -2.28 7.14 10.28
N ASN A 114 -3.09 6.71 11.24
CA ASN A 114 -2.59 5.89 12.34
C ASN A 114 -2.65 4.42 11.90
N CYS A 115 -1.50 3.84 11.54
CA CYS A 115 -1.44 2.45 11.08
C CYS A 115 -1.55 1.40 12.21
N ALA A 116 -1.66 1.83 13.48
CA ALA A 116 -1.88 0.98 14.64
C ALA A 116 -3.37 0.87 15.03
N LYS A 117 -4.28 1.48 14.25
CA LYS A 117 -5.73 1.38 14.41
C LYS A 117 -6.40 0.83 13.17
#